data_AF-A0A2W0BDI3-F1
#
_entry.id   AF-A0A2W0BDI3-F1
#
_cell.length_a   1.000
_cell.length_b   1.000
_cell.length_c   1.000
_cell.angle_alpha   90.00
_cell.angle_beta   90.00
_cell.angle_gamma   90.00
#
_symmetry.space_group_name_H-M   'P 1'
#
loop_
_entity.id
_entity.type
_entity.pdbx_description
1 polymer ?
#
loop_
_entity_poly.entity_id
_entity_poly.type
_entity_poly.pdbx_seq_one_letter_code
_entity_poly.pdbx_strand_id
1 'polypeptide(L)'
;MATDQQRIERLTTAAAFCLFDKKLSASGNSSVIWGALNLLIGGVLVSSNDMWGAVSLLLGLALVVSGLYEKKVRDPKVVILSAATLAGLAIWNFTIIALSAMGKTRLVFGGRTLFWAIAQIIGAYGTWKTYAAYKALQEKADDPTVQEVRGSIDELAKAKPAQTLDLVEFDASAGFIEGNKRYRLKPVEDMYVIARYKSQVGSTKLEEVTFVPRNEVAIIPEGEKFMSKKIKASVRLGALTIPKVSITPDMAARIDPALRTMSLGAS
;
A
#
# COMPACT_ATOMS: atom_id res chain seq x y z
N MET A 1 32.90 -5.65 -0.52
CA MET A 1 31.83 -5.03 -1.32
C MET A 1 30.72 -6.05 -1.42
N ALA A 2 29.47 -5.69 -1.08
CA ALA A 2 28.33 -6.55 -1.35
C ALA A 2 28.22 -6.74 -2.87
N THR A 3 27.92 -7.95 -3.33
CA THR A 3 27.61 -8.14 -4.76
C THR A 3 26.36 -7.35 -5.12
N ASP A 4 26.24 -6.86 -6.35
CA ASP A 4 25.08 -6.05 -6.79
C ASP A 4 23.75 -6.72 -6.45
N GLN A 5 23.71 -8.06 -6.52
CA GLN A 5 22.56 -8.87 -6.13
C GLN A 5 22.22 -8.80 -4.63
N GLN A 6 23.23 -8.83 -3.74
CA GLN A 6 23.01 -8.65 -2.30
C GLN A 6 22.52 -7.24 -1.97
N ARG A 7 22.99 -6.23 -2.70
CA ARG A 7 22.53 -4.84 -2.55
C ARG A 7 21.05 -4.72 -2.93
N ILE A 8 20.66 -5.27 -4.07
CA ILE A 8 19.26 -5.27 -4.54
C ILE A 8 18.34 -6.01 -3.56
N GLU A 9 18.79 -7.15 -3.03
CA GLU A 9 18.01 -7.91 -2.04
C GLU A 9 17.78 -7.10 -0.76
N ARG A 10 18.80 -6.39 -0.26
CA ARG A 10 18.68 -5.50 0.90
C ARG A 10 17.71 -4.35 0.64
N LEU A 11 17.87 -3.65 -0.48
CA LEU A 11 17.00 -2.54 -0.87
C LEU A 11 15.55 -3.00 -1.07
N THR A 12 15.34 -4.16 -1.69
CA THR A 12 14.00 -4.74 -1.89
C THR A 12 13.36 -5.17 -0.57
N THR A 13 14.15 -5.76 0.34
CA THR A 13 13.70 -6.11 1.69
C THR A 13 13.30 -4.87 2.48
N ALA A 14 14.14 -3.82 2.45
CA ALA A 14 13.85 -2.53 3.08
C ALA A 14 12.61 -1.85 2.45
N ALA A 15 12.41 -1.96 1.14
CA ALA A 15 11.21 -1.46 0.46
C ALA A 15 9.94 -2.18 0.93
N ALA A 16 9.98 -3.51 0.99
CA ALA A 16 8.87 -4.32 1.51
C ALA A 16 8.54 -3.94 2.97
N PHE A 17 9.58 -3.78 3.80
CA PHE A 17 9.43 -3.31 5.18
C PHE A 17 8.79 -1.91 5.25
N CYS A 18 9.24 -0.96 4.44
CA CYS A 18 8.69 0.40 4.40
C CYS A 18 7.22 0.43 3.96
N LEU A 19 6.85 -0.37 2.97
CA LEU A 19 5.46 -0.51 2.53
C LEU A 19 4.58 -1.12 3.62
N PHE A 20 5.11 -2.10 4.36
CA PHE A 20 4.42 -2.70 5.49
C PHE A 20 4.22 -1.68 6.62
N ASP A 21 5.27 -0.96 7.01
CA ASP A 21 5.23 0.09 8.02
C ASP A 21 4.22 1.20 7.67
N LYS A 22 4.16 1.60 6.39
CA LYS A 22 3.18 2.57 5.90
C LYS A 22 1.74 2.04 6.01
N LYS A 23 1.52 0.75 5.74
CA LYS A 23 0.20 0.11 5.91
C LYS A 23 -0.19 0.02 7.39
N LEU A 24 0.74 -0.32 8.28
CA LEU A 24 0.51 -0.32 9.73
C LEU A 24 0.20 1.08 10.26
N SER A 25 0.94 2.11 9.83
CA SER A 25 0.66 3.49 10.22
C SER A 25 -0.72 3.97 9.72
N ALA A 26 -1.11 3.58 8.50
CA ALA A 26 -2.44 3.86 7.98
C ALA A 26 -3.55 3.12 8.76
N SER A 27 -3.31 1.88 9.16
CA SER A 27 -4.18 1.14 10.10
C SER A 27 -4.32 1.89 11.42
N GLY A 28 -3.20 2.30 12.01
CA GLY A 28 -3.19 3.03 13.28
C GLY A 28 -3.96 4.35 13.21
N ASN A 29 -3.87 5.08 12.10
CA ASN A 29 -4.69 6.27 11.85
C ASN A 29 -6.18 5.93 11.83
N SER A 30 -6.57 4.84 11.17
CA SER A 30 -7.96 4.37 11.16
C SER A 30 -8.42 4.03 12.58
N SER A 31 -7.63 3.29 13.35
CA SER A 31 -7.93 2.93 14.74
C SER A 31 -8.12 4.16 15.63
N VAL A 32 -7.28 5.19 15.50
CA VAL A 32 -7.44 6.46 16.23
C VAL A 32 -8.74 7.17 15.85
N ILE A 33 -9.09 7.24 14.57
CA ILE A 33 -10.33 7.91 14.09
C ILE A 33 -11.57 7.16 14.62
N TRP A 34 -11.60 5.83 14.49
CA TRP A 34 -12.70 5.02 15.02
C TRP A 34 -12.78 5.05 16.54
N GLY A 35 -11.63 5.10 17.21
CA GLY A 35 -11.55 5.25 18.65
C GLY A 35 -12.14 6.58 19.12
N ALA A 36 -11.77 7.68 18.48
CA ALA A 36 -12.32 9.01 18.75
C ALA A 36 -13.84 9.06 18.52
N LEU A 37 -14.33 8.44 17.44
CA LEU A 37 -15.77 8.35 17.17
C LEU A 37 -16.52 7.55 18.26
N ASN A 38 -15.94 6.43 18.71
CA ASN A 38 -16.51 5.64 19.81
C ASN A 38 -16.50 6.41 21.13
N LEU A 39 -15.45 7.19 21.41
CA LEU A 39 -15.42 8.06 22.58
C LEU A 39 -16.55 9.09 22.55
N LEU A 40 -16.82 9.70 21.39
CA LEU A 40 -17.92 10.66 21.23
C LEU A 40 -19.29 10.00 21.43
N ILE A 41 -19.53 8.87 20.78
CA ILE A 41 -20.78 8.11 20.92
C ILE A 41 -20.98 7.67 22.36
N GLY A 42 -19.92 7.12 22.98
CA GLY A 42 -19.93 6.71 24.37
C GLY A 42 -20.26 7.86 25.33
N GLY A 43 -19.68 9.04 25.11
CA GLY A 43 -19.98 10.24 25.91
C GLY A 43 -21.46 10.64 25.85
N VAL A 44 -22.05 10.63 24.64
CA VAL A 44 -23.47 10.92 24.45
C VAL A 44 -24.36 9.87 25.14
N LEU A 45 -24.04 8.58 25.00
CA LEU A 45 -24.81 7.50 25.61
C LEU A 45 -24.71 7.50 27.15
N VAL A 46 -23.53 7.73 27.72
CA VAL A 46 -23.36 7.87 29.18
C VAL A 46 -24.15 9.07 29.70
N SER A 47 -24.16 10.20 28.97
CA SER A 47 -24.98 11.36 29.35
C SER A 47 -26.49 11.08 29.34
N SER A 48 -26.90 10.03 28.63
CA SER A 48 -28.28 9.54 28.57
C SER A 48 -28.56 8.37 29.55
N ASN A 49 -27.64 8.09 30.49
CA ASN A 49 -27.69 6.98 31.44
C ASN A 49 -27.76 5.58 30.78
N ASP A 50 -27.24 5.44 29.56
CA ASP A 50 -27.15 4.16 28.87
C ASP A 50 -25.83 3.44 29.20
N MET A 51 -25.92 2.23 29.77
CA MET A 51 -24.78 1.38 30.12
C MET A 51 -23.89 1.04 28.90
N TRP A 52 -24.45 1.03 27.69
CA TRP A 52 -23.68 0.85 26.45
C TRP A 52 -22.69 1.99 26.19
N GLY A 53 -22.94 3.17 26.76
CA GLY A 53 -22.01 4.30 26.70
C GLY A 53 -20.67 4.00 27.32
N ALA A 54 -20.64 3.37 28.51
CA ALA A 54 -19.40 2.99 29.18
C ALA A 54 -18.58 1.99 28.34
N VAL A 55 -19.25 1.05 27.66
CA VAL A 55 -18.56 0.08 26.80
C VAL A 55 -18.00 0.76 25.55
N SER A 56 -18.75 1.67 24.92
CA SER A 56 -18.28 2.43 23.77
C SER A 56 -17.09 3.34 24.14
N LEU A 57 -17.08 3.93 25.34
CA LEU A 57 -15.93 4.68 25.86
C LEU A 57 -14.68 3.81 26.02
N LEU A 58 -14.81 2.63 26.64
CA LEU A 58 -13.68 1.71 26.83
C LEU A 58 -13.12 1.21 25.50
N LEU A 59 -13.99 0.83 24.55
CA LEU A 59 -13.59 0.44 23.20
C LEU A 59 -12.92 1.60 22.46
N GLY A 60 -13.46 2.80 22.59
CA GLY A 60 -12.90 4.01 22.00
C GLY A 60 -11.49 4.30 22.50
N LEU A 61 -11.28 4.23 23.82
CA LEU A 61 -9.96 4.41 24.43
C LEU A 61 -8.97 3.33 23.98
N ALA A 62 -9.38 2.06 23.98
CA ALA A 62 -8.55 0.95 23.53
C ALA A 62 -8.08 1.12 22.08
N LEU A 63 -8.97 1.56 21.18
CA LEU A 63 -8.66 1.84 19.78
C LEU A 63 -7.72 3.03 19.59
N VAL A 64 -7.89 4.10 20.39
CA VAL A 64 -6.96 5.24 20.37
C VAL A 64 -5.58 4.81 20.83
N VAL A 65 -5.49 4.08 21.96
CA VAL A 65 -4.21 3.60 22.50
C VAL A 65 -3.53 2.64 21.52
N SER A 66 -4.25 1.67 20.96
CA SER A 66 -3.70 0.73 19.98
C SER A 66 -3.25 1.45 18.70
N GLY A 67 -4.04 2.40 18.21
CA GLY A 67 -3.69 3.19 17.03
C GLY A 67 -2.48 4.10 17.24
N LEU A 68 -2.33 4.71 18.42
CA LEU A 68 -1.14 5.48 18.78
C LEU A 68 0.10 4.59 18.93
N TYR A 69 -0.07 3.38 19.48
CA TYR A 69 1.00 2.39 19.58
C TYR A 69 1.45 1.91 18.20
N GLU A 70 0.51 1.57 17.30
CA GLU A 70 0.77 1.20 15.91
C GLU A 70 1.54 2.29 15.13
N LYS A 71 1.35 3.56 15.48
CA LYS A 71 2.03 4.68 14.84
C LYS A 71 3.44 4.94 15.37
N LYS A 72 3.70 4.65 16.65
CA LYS A 72 4.95 5.01 17.33
C LYS A 72 5.94 3.86 17.43
N VAL A 73 5.45 2.66 17.70
CA VAL A 73 6.30 1.50 18.01
C VAL A 73 6.47 0.67 16.75
N ARG A 74 7.72 0.32 16.44
CA ARG A 74 8.09 -0.61 15.36
C ARG A 74 8.55 -1.93 15.93
N ASP A 75 7.61 -2.68 16.47
CA ASP A 75 7.82 -4.01 17.04
C ASP A 75 6.84 -4.97 16.37
N PRO A 76 7.21 -6.22 16.03
CA PRO A 76 6.29 -7.19 15.45
C PRO A 76 5.06 -7.44 16.30
N LYS A 77 5.15 -7.22 17.63
CA LYS A 77 4.00 -7.27 18.56
C LYS A 77 2.88 -6.31 18.17
N VAL A 78 3.18 -5.25 17.44
CA VAL A 78 2.17 -4.31 16.91
C VAL A 78 1.19 -5.03 15.98
N VAL A 79 1.67 -5.99 15.16
CA VAL A 79 0.82 -6.79 14.28
C VAL A 79 -0.14 -7.67 15.09
N ILE A 80 0.35 -8.22 16.21
CA ILE A 80 -0.47 -9.01 17.16
C ILE A 80 -1.55 -8.12 17.78
N LEU A 81 -1.18 -6.93 18.25
CA LEU A 81 -2.12 -5.98 18.83
C LEU A 81 -3.20 -5.56 17.83
N SER A 82 -2.81 -5.31 16.58
CA SER A 82 -3.72 -4.97 15.49
C SER A 82 -4.70 -6.11 15.19
N ALA A 83 -4.19 -7.35 15.08
CA ALA A 83 -5.02 -8.53 14.88
C ALA A 83 -5.98 -8.78 16.07
N ALA A 84 -5.51 -8.62 17.31
CA ALA A 84 -6.32 -8.75 18.51
C ALA A 84 -7.41 -7.66 18.57
N THR A 85 -7.09 -6.44 18.16
CA THR A 85 -8.06 -5.33 18.08
C THR A 85 -9.17 -5.66 17.07
N LEU A 86 -8.81 -6.14 15.87
CA LEU A 86 -9.79 -6.57 14.87
C LEU A 86 -10.64 -7.75 15.35
N ALA A 87 -10.04 -8.73 16.04
CA ALA A 87 -10.77 -9.86 16.60
C ALA A 87 -11.75 -9.40 17.70
N GLY A 88 -11.32 -8.50 18.59
CA GLY A 88 -12.18 -7.91 19.63
C GLY A 88 -13.37 -7.16 19.03
N LEU A 89 -13.14 -6.35 17.99
CA LEU A 89 -14.22 -5.68 17.25
C LEU A 89 -15.17 -6.66 16.57
N ALA A 90 -14.65 -7.75 15.99
CA ALA A 90 -15.48 -8.79 15.40
C ALA A 90 -16.38 -9.46 16.45
N ILE A 91 -15.81 -9.85 17.60
CA ILE A 91 -16.57 -10.43 18.73
C ILE A 91 -17.64 -9.45 19.20
N TRP A 92 -17.32 -8.17 19.30
CA TRP A 92 -18.27 -7.13 19.67
C TRP A 92 -19.44 -7.05 18.69
N ASN A 93 -19.16 -7.00 17.38
CA ASN A 93 -20.20 -6.98 16.35
C ASN A 93 -21.06 -8.26 16.36
N PHE A 94 -20.45 -9.43 16.54
CA PHE A 94 -21.20 -10.69 16.71
C PHE A 94 -22.08 -10.68 17.96
N THR A 95 -21.63 -10.08 19.05
CA THR A 95 -22.41 -9.93 20.29
C THR A 95 -23.64 -9.06 20.04
N ILE A 96 -23.49 -7.93 19.35
CA ILE A 96 -24.63 -7.06 18.99
C ILE A 96 -25.62 -7.81 18.09
N ILE A 97 -25.14 -8.59 17.12
CA ILE A 97 -25.99 -9.40 16.24
C ILE A 97 -26.75 -10.46 17.05
N ALA A 98 -26.10 -11.16 17.96
CA ALA A 98 -26.73 -12.16 18.83
C ALA A 98 -27.81 -11.53 19.72
N LEU A 99 -27.52 -10.39 20.34
CA LEU A 99 -28.49 -9.65 21.15
C LEU A 99 -29.68 -9.16 20.31
N SER A 100 -29.44 -8.77 19.06
CA SER A 100 -30.51 -8.40 18.14
C SER A 100 -31.38 -9.58 17.73
N ALA A 101 -30.79 -10.77 17.49
CA ALA A 101 -31.53 -11.99 17.19
C ALA A 101 -32.41 -12.43 18.38
N MET A 102 -31.97 -12.13 19.61
CA MET A 102 -32.75 -12.34 20.84
C MET A 102 -33.80 -11.24 21.10
N GLY A 103 -33.96 -10.27 20.21
CA GLY A 103 -34.92 -9.17 20.36
C GLY A 103 -34.55 -8.11 21.41
N LYS A 104 -33.33 -8.14 21.97
CA LYS A 104 -32.89 -7.24 23.04
C LYS A 104 -32.35 -5.91 22.55
N THR A 105 -31.94 -5.83 21.27
CA THR A 105 -31.37 -4.62 20.66
C THR A 105 -31.81 -4.49 19.20
N ARG A 106 -31.97 -3.27 18.68
CA ARG A 106 -32.15 -3.04 17.24
C ARG A 106 -30.78 -2.79 16.59
N LEU A 107 -30.47 -3.52 15.52
CA LEU A 107 -29.28 -3.28 14.72
C LEU A 107 -29.40 -1.94 14.00
N VAL A 108 -28.65 -0.92 14.46
CA VAL A 108 -28.61 0.42 13.85
C VAL A 108 -28.20 0.37 12.36
N PHE A 109 -27.42 -0.64 11.95
CA PHE A 109 -26.93 -0.82 10.58
C PHE A 109 -27.42 -2.11 9.88
N GLY A 110 -28.40 -2.81 10.46
CA GLY A 110 -28.96 -4.05 9.89
C GLY A 110 -27.92 -5.09 9.47
N GLY A 111 -28.15 -5.76 8.33
CA GLY A 111 -27.30 -6.82 7.78
C GLY A 111 -25.85 -6.40 7.44
N ARG A 112 -25.56 -5.10 7.34
CA ARG A 112 -24.18 -4.60 7.17
C ARG A 112 -23.30 -4.91 8.37
N THR A 113 -23.88 -5.01 9.57
CA THR A 113 -23.14 -5.35 10.80
C THR A 113 -22.52 -6.76 10.72
N LEU A 114 -23.24 -7.73 10.14
CA LEU A 114 -22.74 -9.09 9.93
C LEU A 114 -21.59 -9.11 8.93
N PHE A 115 -21.74 -8.38 7.82
CA PHE A 115 -20.65 -8.22 6.84
C PHE A 115 -19.39 -7.67 7.48
N TRP A 116 -19.49 -6.62 8.31
CA TRP A 116 -18.34 -6.04 9.00
C TRP A 116 -17.72 -7.00 10.02
N ALA A 117 -18.51 -7.77 10.77
CA ALA A 117 -18.00 -8.78 11.70
C ALA A 117 -17.16 -9.85 10.97
N ILE A 118 -17.66 -10.35 9.84
CA ILE A 118 -16.96 -11.32 9.00
C ILE A 118 -15.68 -10.69 8.39
N ALA A 119 -15.79 -9.48 7.84
CA ALA A 119 -14.63 -8.79 7.29
C ALA A 119 -13.55 -8.54 8.34
N GLN A 120 -13.93 -8.19 9.58
CA GLN A 120 -13.00 -7.97 10.69
C GLN A 120 -12.33 -9.26 11.15
N ILE A 121 -13.04 -10.39 11.22
CA ILE A 121 -12.41 -11.65 11.63
C ILE A 121 -11.45 -12.20 10.56
N ILE A 122 -11.83 -12.07 9.28
CA ILE A 122 -10.94 -12.38 8.16
C ILE A 122 -9.72 -11.45 8.18
N GLY A 123 -9.94 -10.15 8.43
CA GLY A 123 -8.89 -9.16 8.58
C GLY A 123 -7.95 -9.46 9.75
N ALA A 124 -8.48 -9.88 10.91
CA ALA A 124 -7.71 -10.27 12.08
C ALA A 124 -6.79 -11.46 11.77
N TYR A 125 -7.33 -12.50 11.15
CA TYR A 125 -6.56 -13.68 10.75
C TYR A 125 -5.51 -13.36 9.69
N GLY A 126 -5.87 -12.57 8.67
CA GLY A 126 -4.94 -12.10 7.65
C GLY A 126 -3.79 -11.30 8.25
N THR A 127 -4.11 -10.36 9.15
CA THR A 127 -3.12 -9.54 9.87
C THR A 127 -2.22 -10.40 10.74
N TRP A 128 -2.78 -11.31 11.52
CA TRP A 128 -2.00 -12.25 12.35
C TRP A 128 -1.00 -13.05 11.53
N LYS A 129 -1.42 -13.59 10.38
CA LYS A 129 -0.52 -14.34 9.48
C LYS A 129 0.67 -13.53 8.97
N THR A 130 0.51 -12.21 8.84
CA THR A 130 1.60 -11.35 8.39
C THR A 130 2.67 -11.09 9.46
N TYR A 131 2.44 -11.49 10.71
CA TYR A 131 3.40 -11.34 11.80
C TYR A 131 4.78 -11.94 11.47
N ALA A 132 4.82 -13.19 11.02
CA ALA A 132 6.09 -13.87 10.72
C ALA A 132 6.84 -13.19 9.58
N ALA A 133 6.12 -12.75 8.56
CA ALA A 133 6.70 -12.00 7.44
C ALA A 133 7.24 -10.64 7.89
N TYR A 134 6.49 -9.90 8.72
CA TYR A 134 6.95 -8.61 9.24
C TYR A 134 8.17 -8.75 10.15
N LYS A 135 8.16 -9.74 11.05
CA LYS A 135 9.31 -10.06 11.91
C LYS A 135 10.55 -10.39 11.08
N ALA A 136 10.42 -11.25 10.07
CA ALA A 136 11.52 -11.59 9.18
C ALA A 136 12.03 -10.40 8.36
N LEU A 137 11.14 -9.51 7.91
CA LEU A 137 11.52 -8.28 7.22
C LEU A 137 12.29 -7.34 8.16
N GLN A 138 11.83 -7.17 9.40
CA GLN A 138 12.50 -6.31 10.38
C GLN A 138 13.88 -6.85 10.77
N GLU A 139 14.02 -8.15 10.97
CA GLU A 139 15.31 -8.77 11.33
C GLU A 139 16.34 -8.67 10.18
N LYS A 140 15.88 -8.61 8.94
CA LYS A 140 16.74 -8.51 7.75
C LYS A 140 17.00 -7.07 7.29
N ALA A 141 16.11 -6.15 7.62
CA ALA A 141 16.22 -4.75 7.19
C ALA A 141 17.17 -4.00 8.10
N ASP A 142 18.19 -3.38 7.53
CA ASP A 142 19.08 -2.47 8.24
C ASP A 142 18.51 -1.04 8.25
N ASP A 143 18.60 -0.37 9.40
CA ASP A 143 18.06 0.99 9.59
C ASP A 143 18.57 2.02 8.56
N PRO A 144 19.86 2.03 8.15
CA PRO A 144 20.35 2.96 7.13
C PRO A 144 19.67 2.75 5.77
N THR A 145 19.59 1.50 5.29
CA THR A 145 18.94 1.18 4.01
C THR A 145 17.44 1.48 4.07
N VAL A 146 16.79 1.25 5.21
CA VAL A 146 15.37 1.64 5.41
C VAL A 146 15.17 3.15 5.25
N GLN A 147 16.09 3.98 5.77
CA GLN A 147 16.01 5.43 5.60
C GLN A 147 16.23 5.86 4.14
N GLU A 148 17.22 5.27 3.47
CA GLU A 148 17.51 5.51 2.05
C GLU A 148 16.29 5.19 1.16
N VAL A 149 15.70 4.00 1.36
CA VAL A 149 14.54 3.56 0.60
C VAL A 149 13.32 4.44 0.90
N ARG A 150 13.13 4.91 2.13
CA ARG A 150 12.06 5.88 2.45
C ARG A 150 12.24 7.19 1.72
N GLY A 151 13.47 7.73 1.71
CA GLY A 151 13.79 8.92 0.95
C GLY A 151 13.41 8.76 -0.52
N SER A 152 13.80 7.62 -1.12
CA SER A 152 13.48 7.28 -2.50
C SER A 152 11.97 7.15 -2.76
N ILE A 153 11.22 6.50 -1.86
CA ILE A 153 9.76 6.36 -1.96
C ILE A 153 9.06 7.71 -1.84
N ASP A 154 9.46 8.53 -0.86
CA ASP A 154 8.87 9.85 -0.63
C ASP A 154 9.16 10.80 -1.79
N GLU A 155 10.37 10.73 -2.35
CA GLU A 155 10.74 11.48 -3.53
C GLU A 155 9.91 11.06 -4.74
N LEU A 156 9.78 9.76 -5.01
CA LEU A 156 8.91 9.22 -6.07
C LEU A 156 7.44 9.63 -5.90
N ALA A 157 6.96 9.70 -4.66
CA ALA A 157 5.58 10.09 -4.37
C ALA A 157 5.34 11.59 -4.61
N LYS A 158 6.30 12.44 -4.25
CA LYS A 158 6.21 13.91 -4.36
C LYS A 158 6.60 14.45 -5.73
N ALA A 159 7.42 13.72 -6.47
CA ALA A 159 7.92 14.15 -7.77
C ALA A 159 6.78 14.33 -8.79
N LYS A 160 6.87 15.40 -9.57
CA LYS A 160 5.94 15.71 -10.67
C LYS A 160 6.59 15.28 -11.98
N PRO A 161 6.02 14.33 -12.74
CA PRO A 161 6.61 13.84 -14.00
C PRO A 161 6.94 14.94 -15.01
N ALA A 162 6.19 16.05 -15.00
CA ALA A 162 6.45 17.19 -15.88
C ALA A 162 7.64 18.05 -15.46
N GLN A 163 8.08 17.98 -14.19
CA GLN A 163 9.13 18.83 -13.61
C GLN A 163 10.42 18.05 -13.30
N THR A 164 10.32 16.73 -13.17
CA THR A 164 11.43 15.85 -12.83
C THR A 164 11.91 15.14 -14.10
N LEU A 165 13.06 15.57 -14.63
CA LEU A 165 13.58 15.12 -15.94
C LEU A 165 13.87 13.61 -16.00
N ASP A 166 14.33 13.05 -14.88
CA ASP A 166 14.76 11.67 -14.73
C ASP A 166 13.62 10.73 -14.28
N LEU A 167 12.44 11.27 -13.93
CA LEU A 167 11.27 10.47 -13.61
C LEU A 167 10.56 10.04 -14.89
N VAL A 168 10.32 8.73 -15.02
CA VAL A 168 9.50 8.17 -16.09
C VAL A 168 8.23 7.59 -15.49
N GLU A 169 7.08 8.05 -15.98
CA GLU A 169 5.76 7.56 -15.56
C GLU A 169 5.04 6.95 -16.77
N PHE A 170 4.55 5.73 -16.62
CA PHE A 170 3.73 5.07 -17.63
C PHE A 170 2.59 4.26 -17.01
N ASP A 171 1.51 4.13 -17.76
CA ASP A 171 0.36 3.31 -17.38
C ASP A 171 0.40 1.98 -18.15
N ALA A 172 0.11 0.89 -17.44
CA ALA A 172 -0.07 -0.45 -17.97
C ALA A 172 -1.51 -0.92 -17.71
N SER A 173 -2.15 -1.43 -18.76
CA SER A 173 -3.50 -1.99 -18.64
C SER A 173 -3.42 -3.43 -18.13
N ALA A 174 -3.77 -3.67 -16.87
CA ALA A 174 -3.79 -5.01 -16.28
C ALA A 174 -5.15 -5.74 -16.46
N GLY A 175 -6.03 -5.22 -17.32
CA GLY A 175 -7.33 -5.81 -17.63
C GLY A 175 -8.48 -5.28 -16.76
N PHE A 176 -9.69 -5.77 -17.00
CA PHE A 176 -10.91 -5.25 -16.36
C PHE A 176 -10.94 -5.46 -14.84
N ILE A 177 -10.36 -6.55 -14.34
CA ILE A 177 -10.39 -6.94 -12.92
C ILE A 177 -9.32 -6.19 -12.12
N GLU A 178 -8.09 -6.09 -12.65
CA GLU A 178 -6.99 -5.44 -11.94
C GLU A 178 -6.93 -3.92 -12.18
N GLY A 179 -7.55 -3.44 -13.24
CA GLY A 179 -7.58 -2.04 -13.64
C GLY A 179 -6.27 -1.56 -14.27
N ASN A 180 -6.13 -0.24 -14.40
CA ASN A 180 -4.88 0.37 -14.86
C ASN A 180 -3.90 0.48 -13.70
N LYS A 181 -2.69 -0.03 -13.91
CA LYS A 181 -1.55 0.13 -12.99
C LYS A 181 -0.64 1.22 -13.53
N ARG A 182 -0.16 2.07 -12.65
CA ARG A 182 0.79 3.14 -12.97
C ARG A 182 2.16 2.79 -12.42
N TYR A 183 3.18 2.93 -13.23
CA TYR A 183 4.56 2.70 -12.84
C TYR A 183 5.31 4.02 -12.88
N ARG A 184 6.13 4.24 -11.84
CA ARG A 184 7.09 5.34 -11.77
C ARG A 184 8.48 4.77 -11.63
N LEU A 185 9.37 5.14 -12.53
CA LEU A 185 10.76 4.72 -12.54
C LEU A 185 11.61 5.96 -12.32
N LYS A 186 12.53 5.88 -11.37
CA LYS A 186 13.55 6.91 -11.18
C LYS A 186 14.93 6.26 -11.08
N PRO A 187 15.93 6.76 -11.82
CA PRO A 187 17.29 6.27 -11.70
C PRO A 187 17.86 6.63 -10.32
N VAL A 188 18.50 5.66 -9.66
CA VAL A 188 19.27 5.84 -8.43
C VAL A 188 20.58 5.09 -8.62
N GLU A 189 21.68 5.83 -8.75
CA GLU A 189 23.01 5.28 -9.07
C GLU A 189 22.98 4.35 -10.30
N ASP A 190 23.33 3.08 -10.14
CA ASP A 190 23.39 2.03 -11.17
C ASP A 190 22.06 1.26 -11.36
N MET A 191 21.02 1.65 -10.61
CA MET A 191 19.71 0.99 -10.59
C MET A 191 18.57 1.94 -10.96
N TYR A 192 17.38 1.36 -11.15
CA TYR A 192 16.10 2.05 -11.10
C TYR A 192 15.36 1.67 -9.83
N VAL A 193 14.83 2.68 -9.12
CA VAL A 193 13.74 2.47 -8.16
C VAL A 193 12.42 2.53 -8.92
N ILE A 194 11.59 1.50 -8.74
CA ILE A 194 10.37 1.30 -9.48
C ILE A 194 9.22 1.23 -8.49
N ALA A 195 8.30 2.17 -8.57
CA ALA A 195 7.09 2.17 -7.77
C ALA A 195 5.87 1.84 -8.62
N ARG A 196 5.14 0.79 -8.21
CA ARG A 196 3.85 0.41 -8.81
C ARG A 196 2.70 0.94 -7.98
N TYR A 197 1.81 1.66 -8.65
CA TYR A 197 0.59 2.22 -8.09
C TYR A 197 -0.63 1.57 -8.72
N LYS A 198 -1.64 1.28 -7.90
CA LYS A 198 -2.98 0.96 -8.38
C LYS A 198 -3.82 2.22 -8.43
N SER A 199 -4.42 2.47 -9.59
CA SER A 199 -5.39 3.55 -9.75
C SER A 199 -6.71 3.13 -9.10
N GLN A 200 -7.17 3.93 -8.13
CA GLN A 200 -8.50 3.83 -7.53
C GLN A 200 -9.26 5.13 -7.83
N VAL A 201 -10.58 5.12 -7.79
CA VAL A 201 -11.39 6.32 -8.06
C VAL A 201 -10.98 7.44 -7.11
N GLY A 202 -10.36 8.50 -7.65
CA GLY A 202 -9.89 9.67 -6.90
C GLY A 202 -8.58 9.50 -6.13
N SER A 203 -7.90 8.34 -6.16
CA SER A 203 -6.63 8.15 -5.46
C SER A 203 -5.70 7.14 -6.13
N THR A 204 -4.39 7.27 -5.91
CA THR A 204 -3.41 6.26 -6.32
C THR A 204 -2.82 5.62 -5.08
N LYS A 205 -2.82 4.28 -5.03
CA LYS A 205 -2.29 3.52 -3.91
C LYS A 205 -0.99 2.85 -4.32
N LEU A 206 0.10 3.18 -3.63
CA LEU A 206 1.38 2.49 -3.80
C LEU A 206 1.22 1.02 -3.35
N GLU A 207 1.49 0.09 -4.25
CA GLU A 207 1.36 -1.34 -3.99
C GLU A 207 2.72 -2.01 -3.76
N GLU A 208 3.71 -1.63 -4.56
CA GLU A 208 5.00 -2.32 -4.62
C GLU A 208 6.10 -1.32 -4.99
N VAL A 209 7.29 -1.55 -4.44
CA VAL A 209 8.51 -0.81 -4.75
C VAL A 209 9.62 -1.84 -4.91
N THR A 210 10.30 -1.81 -6.05
CA THR A 210 11.40 -2.72 -6.38
C THR A 210 12.60 -1.96 -6.90
N PHE A 211 13.77 -2.58 -6.79
CA PHE A 211 15.02 -2.07 -7.33
C PHE A 211 15.49 -3.02 -8.42
N VAL A 212 15.86 -2.48 -9.56
CA VAL A 212 16.27 -3.26 -10.74
C VAL A 212 17.53 -2.63 -11.34
N PRO A 213 18.56 -3.41 -11.67
CA PRO A 213 19.73 -2.92 -12.41
C PRO A 213 19.32 -2.23 -13.72
N ARG A 214 20.00 -1.14 -14.07
CA ARG A 214 19.67 -0.40 -15.30
C ARG A 214 19.81 -1.25 -16.57
N ASN A 215 20.77 -2.17 -16.61
CA ASN A 215 21.00 -3.09 -17.73
C ASN A 215 19.93 -4.19 -17.86
N GLU A 216 19.06 -4.36 -16.86
CA GLU A 216 17.95 -5.31 -16.89
C GLU A 216 16.60 -4.65 -17.21
N VAL A 217 16.61 -3.35 -17.51
CA VAL A 217 15.43 -2.62 -17.96
C VAL A 217 15.47 -2.49 -19.47
N ALA A 218 14.44 -2.99 -20.14
CA ALA A 218 14.34 -2.94 -21.60
C ALA A 218 12.90 -2.64 -22.04
N ILE A 219 12.76 -1.95 -23.17
CA ILE A 219 11.47 -1.69 -23.81
C ILE A 219 11.42 -2.47 -25.11
N ILE A 220 10.36 -3.25 -25.28
CA ILE A 220 10.10 -4.05 -26.48
C ILE A 220 8.89 -3.43 -27.18
N PRO A 221 9.08 -2.71 -28.30
CA PRO A 221 7.97 -2.13 -29.06
C PRO A 221 7.06 -3.23 -29.62
N GLU A 222 5.74 -3.09 -29.44
CA GLU A 222 4.73 -4.01 -29.97
C GLU A 222 3.91 -3.39 -31.12
N GLY A 223 4.16 -2.10 -31.42
CA GLY A 223 3.53 -1.35 -32.50
C GLY A 223 3.13 0.07 -32.08
N GLU A 224 2.62 0.84 -33.03
CA GLU A 224 2.17 2.21 -32.81
C GLU A 224 0.67 2.27 -32.50
N LYS A 225 0.26 3.20 -31.61
CA LYS A 225 -1.17 3.53 -31.52
C LYS A 225 -1.53 4.47 -32.67
N PHE A 226 -2.34 3.94 -33.59
CA PHE A 226 -2.85 4.60 -34.79
C PHE A 226 -3.42 6.03 -34.62
N MET A 227 -3.74 6.47 -33.38
CA MET A 227 -4.28 7.81 -33.08
C MET A 227 -3.59 8.54 -31.92
N SER A 228 -2.41 8.11 -31.47
CA SER A 228 -1.70 8.83 -30.39
C SER A 228 -0.19 8.82 -30.58
N LYS A 229 0.51 9.88 -30.16
CA LYS A 229 1.98 9.95 -30.07
C LYS A 229 2.60 8.97 -29.04
N LYS A 230 1.85 7.95 -28.60
CA LYS A 230 2.30 6.92 -27.67
C LYS A 230 2.50 5.61 -28.41
N ILE A 231 3.61 4.94 -28.13
CA ILE A 231 3.88 3.59 -28.62
C ILE A 231 3.24 2.57 -27.67
N LYS A 232 2.76 1.45 -28.22
CA LYS A 232 2.45 0.24 -27.45
C LYS A 232 3.73 -0.55 -27.29
N ALA A 233 4.07 -0.90 -26.06
CA ALA A 233 5.26 -1.66 -25.78
C ALA A 233 5.01 -2.65 -24.64
N SER A 234 5.87 -3.64 -24.56
CA SER A 234 6.16 -4.37 -23.33
C SER A 234 7.38 -3.76 -22.65
N VAL A 235 7.34 -3.60 -21.34
CA VAL A 235 8.49 -3.13 -20.56
C VAL A 235 8.98 -4.27 -19.67
N ARG A 236 10.23 -4.68 -19.87
CA ARG A 236 10.91 -5.64 -19.01
C ARG A 236 11.65 -4.90 -17.91
N LEU A 237 11.40 -5.31 -16.66
CA LEU A 237 11.98 -4.79 -15.43
C LEU A 237 12.59 -5.97 -14.66
N GLY A 238 13.83 -6.35 -15.00
CA GLY A 238 14.45 -7.54 -14.43
C GLY A 238 13.76 -8.82 -14.91
N ALA A 239 13.22 -9.58 -13.96
CA ALA A 239 12.43 -10.79 -14.22
C ALA A 239 10.96 -10.50 -14.55
N LEU A 240 10.46 -9.28 -14.30
CA LEU A 240 9.06 -8.92 -14.55
C LEU A 240 8.90 -8.33 -15.95
N THR A 241 8.02 -8.92 -16.76
CA THR A 241 7.59 -8.32 -18.03
C THR A 241 6.19 -7.72 -17.88
N ILE A 242 6.07 -6.43 -18.15
CA ILE A 242 4.80 -5.69 -18.11
C ILE A 242 4.29 -5.52 -19.54
N PRO A 243 3.22 -6.24 -19.94
CA PRO A 243 2.66 -6.10 -21.27
C PRO A 243 1.75 -4.86 -21.38
N LYS A 244 1.43 -4.47 -22.62
CA LYS A 244 0.41 -3.45 -22.94
C LYS A 244 0.67 -2.09 -22.25
N VAL A 245 1.92 -1.68 -22.21
CA VAL A 245 2.34 -0.36 -21.73
C VAL A 245 2.10 0.69 -22.80
N SER A 246 1.65 1.86 -22.39
CA SER A 246 1.54 3.03 -23.25
C SER A 246 2.55 4.08 -22.83
N ILE A 247 3.61 4.26 -23.61
CA ILE A 247 4.74 5.16 -23.32
C ILE A 247 4.96 6.14 -24.48
N THR A 248 5.48 7.34 -24.21
CA THR A 248 5.87 8.27 -25.29
C THR A 248 7.29 7.98 -25.77
N PRO A 249 7.67 8.34 -27.01
CA PRO A 249 9.04 8.22 -27.49
C PRO A 249 10.07 8.88 -26.57
N ASP A 250 9.78 10.08 -26.06
CA ASP A 250 10.67 10.79 -25.12
C ASP A 250 10.88 10.01 -23.82
N MET A 251 9.83 9.37 -23.30
CA MET A 251 9.92 8.53 -22.10
C MET A 251 10.72 7.25 -22.38
N ALA A 252 10.50 6.63 -23.54
CA ALA A 252 11.24 5.44 -23.95
C ALA A 252 12.74 5.75 -24.10
N ALA A 253 13.08 6.88 -24.71
CA ALA A 253 14.44 7.39 -24.86
C ALA A 253 15.17 7.72 -23.55
N ARG A 254 14.42 7.94 -22.45
CA ARG A 254 15.01 8.13 -21.11
C ARG A 254 15.34 6.80 -20.43
N ILE A 255 14.58 5.74 -20.74
CA ILE A 255 14.79 4.40 -20.21
C ILE A 255 15.90 3.70 -21.01
N ASP A 256 15.79 3.74 -22.34
CA ASP A 256 16.74 3.15 -23.27
C ASP A 256 17.14 4.20 -24.32
N PRO A 257 18.33 4.82 -24.17
CA PRO A 257 18.83 5.83 -25.10
C PRO A 257 18.96 5.33 -26.55
N ALA A 258 19.11 4.01 -26.77
CA ALA A 258 19.20 3.44 -28.11
C ALA A 258 17.88 3.58 -28.88
N LEU A 259 16.74 3.77 -28.20
CA LEU A 259 15.44 4.00 -28.82
C LEU A 259 15.24 5.43 -29.34
N ARG A 260 16.19 6.36 -29.09
CA ARG A 260 16.14 7.72 -29.66
C ARG A 260 16.15 7.74 -31.19
N THR A 261 16.78 6.75 -31.82
CA THR A 261 16.91 6.66 -33.28
C THR A 261 15.62 6.24 -33.97
N MET A 262 14.71 5.54 -33.27
CA MET A 262 13.40 5.15 -33.83
C MET A 262 12.44 6.34 -33.98
N SER A 263 12.58 7.39 -33.16
CA SER A 263 11.72 8.58 -33.24
C SER A 263 12.06 9.53 -34.38
N LEU A 264 13.24 9.39 -35.02
CA LEU A 264 13.74 10.30 -36.05
C LEU A 264 13.56 9.76 -37.48
N GLY A 265 13.05 8.54 -37.65
CA GLY A 265 12.83 7.91 -38.96
C GLY A 265 11.37 7.91 -39.44
N ALA A 266 10.45 8.55 -38.70
CA ALA A 266 9.01 8.55 -38.97
C ALA A 266 8.46 9.94 -39.32
N SER A 267 9.30 10.84 -39.82
CA SER A 267 8.90 12.13 -40.40
C SER A 267 8.69 12.04 -41.89
#